data_AF-A0A0D0D8G5-F1
#
_entry.id   AF-A0A0D0D8G5-F1
#
_cell.length_a   1.000
_cell.length_b   1.000
_cell.length_c   1.000
_cell.angle_alpha   90.00
_cell.angle_beta   90.00
_cell.angle_gamma   90.00
#
_symmetry.space_group_name_H-M   'P 1'
#
loop_
_entity.id
_entity.type
_entity.pdbx_description
1 polymer ?
#
loop_
_entity_poly.entity_id
_entity_poly.type
_entity_poly.pdbx_seq_one_letter_code
_entity_poly.pdbx_strand_id
1 'polypeptide(L)'
;MVRTLHTIERCLGVDTNKLITNYIICPTCWKVYHLSELHALTSTLCTAPFCEDTIFHTKQTTTGGLKQIPKKVMPSSSLKLALAKLLSHPGKWEELQHWRKEGDHEPAPPITQEQWYGQKNIEDPLEDIYDGWMWCSVCAGMIW
;
A
#
# COMPACT_ATOMS: atom_id res chain seq x y z
N MET A 1 -32.55 8.64 -1.68
CA MET A 1 -31.68 9.00 -0.55
C MET A 1 -30.77 7.81 -0.26
N VAL A 2 -29.47 7.93 -0.51
CA VAL A 2 -28.51 6.85 -0.27
C VAL A 2 -28.10 6.88 1.20
N ARG A 3 -28.25 5.77 1.93
CA ARG A 3 -28.14 5.74 3.40
C ARG A 3 -26.83 5.17 3.93
N THR A 4 -26.03 4.49 3.10
CA THR A 4 -24.79 3.82 3.53
C THR A 4 -23.69 3.97 2.50
N LEU A 5 -22.44 4.02 2.97
CA LEU A 5 -21.23 4.09 2.13
C LEU A 5 -21.22 2.97 1.07
N HIS A 6 -21.60 1.76 1.47
CA HIS A 6 -21.69 0.59 0.59
C HIS A 6 -22.67 0.78 -0.58
N THR A 7 -23.75 1.54 -0.37
CA THR A 7 -24.72 1.80 -1.44
C THR A 7 -24.17 2.83 -2.43
N ILE A 8 -23.40 3.82 -1.96
CA ILE A 8 -22.70 4.78 -2.81
C ILE A 8 -21.65 4.08 -3.66
N GLU A 9 -20.83 3.22 -3.03
CA GLU A 9 -19.84 2.36 -3.66
C GLU A 9 -20.43 1.55 -4.82
N ARG A 10 -21.54 0.85 -4.55
CA ARG A 10 -22.24 0.06 -5.57
C ARG A 10 -22.75 0.91 -6.73
N CYS A 11 -23.26 2.12 -6.48
CA CYS A 11 -23.68 3.04 -7.53
C CYS A 11 -22.51 3.55 -8.39
N LEU A 12 -21.33 3.71 -7.79
CA LEU A 12 -20.12 4.15 -8.48
C LEU A 12 -19.32 2.99 -9.11
N GLY A 13 -19.76 1.74 -8.92
CA GLY A 13 -19.00 0.56 -9.34
C GLY A 13 -17.66 0.39 -8.59
N VAL A 14 -17.52 1.04 -7.43
CA VAL A 14 -16.32 0.99 -6.60
C VAL A 14 -16.57 0.05 -5.43
N ASP A 15 -15.57 -0.74 -5.05
CA ASP A 15 -15.62 -1.59 -3.86
C ASP A 15 -14.41 -1.27 -2.98
N THR A 16 -14.62 -0.49 -1.91
CA THR A 16 -13.53 -0.06 -1.03
C THR A 16 -12.98 -1.22 -0.19
N ASN A 17 -13.76 -2.27 0.05
CA ASN A 17 -13.29 -3.45 0.77
C ASN A 17 -12.24 -4.23 -0.04
N LYS A 18 -12.19 -4.06 -1.36
CA LYS A 18 -11.09 -4.57 -2.21
C LYS A 18 -9.82 -3.73 -2.11
N LEU A 19 -9.91 -2.50 -1.58
CA LEU A 19 -8.81 -1.55 -1.54
C LEU A 19 -8.18 -1.43 -0.16
N ILE A 20 -9.02 -1.53 0.88
CA ILE A 20 -8.61 -1.38 2.27
C ILE A 20 -8.93 -2.68 2.99
N THR A 21 -7.88 -3.38 3.38
CA THR A 21 -7.93 -4.51 4.28
C THR A 21 -7.81 -4.01 5.71
N ASN A 22 -8.81 -4.32 6.54
CA ASN A 22 -8.77 -3.97 7.95
C ASN A 22 -8.09 -5.10 8.73
N TYR A 23 -7.06 -4.74 9.49
CA TYR A 23 -6.39 -5.63 10.41
C TYR A 23 -6.68 -5.23 11.85
N ILE A 24 -6.64 -6.20 12.74
CA ILE A 24 -6.63 -5.97 14.19
C ILE A 24 -5.19 -6.07 14.63
N ILE A 25 -4.74 -5.14 15.46
CA ILE A 25 -3.37 -5.13 15.97
C ILE A 25 -3.36 -5.16 17.49
N CYS A 26 -2.49 -6.00 18.06
CA CYS A 26 -2.23 -5.96 19.50
C CYS A 26 -1.54 -4.65 19.86
N PRO A 27 -2.02 -3.89 20.86
CA PRO A 27 -1.42 -2.60 21.20
C PRO A 27 -0.06 -2.73 21.89
N THR A 28 0.28 -3.91 22.43
CA THR A 28 1.55 -4.16 23.11
C THR A 28 2.60 -4.79 22.19
N CYS A 29 2.32 -5.95 21.59
CA CYS A 29 3.30 -6.69 20.78
C CYS A 29 3.19 -6.43 19.26
N TRP A 30 2.21 -5.64 18.82
CA TRP A 30 1.98 -5.31 17.41
C TRP A 30 1.69 -6.48 16.48
N LYS A 31 1.40 -7.67 17.03
CA LYS A 31 0.93 -8.81 16.23
C LYS A 31 -0.36 -8.43 15.49
N VAL A 32 -0.39 -8.79 14.21
CA VAL A 32 -1.46 -8.45 13.26
C VAL A 32 -2.38 -9.67 13.08
N TYR A 33 -3.68 -9.42 13.06
CA TYR A 33 -4.74 -10.40 12.80
C TYR A 33 -5.64 -9.88 11.70
N HIS A 34 -6.16 -10.76 10.85
CA HIS A 34 -7.13 -10.33 9.86
C HIS A 34 -8.50 -10.12 10.51
N LEU A 35 -9.25 -9.08 10.13
CA LEU A 35 -10.55 -8.81 10.75
C LEU A 35 -11.55 -9.96 10.59
N SER A 36 -11.45 -10.74 9.51
CA SER A 36 -12.29 -11.94 9.30
C SER A 36 -12.01 -13.07 10.29
N GLU A 37 -10.82 -13.10 10.89
CA GLU A 37 -10.42 -14.12 11.86
C GLU A 37 -10.98 -13.82 13.26
N LEU A 38 -11.51 -12.61 13.49
CA LEU A 38 -12.01 -12.16 14.79
C LEU A 38 -12.99 -13.15 15.42
N HIS A 39 -13.90 -13.69 14.61
CA HIS A 39 -14.92 -14.65 15.07
C HIS A 39 -14.36 -16.05 15.34
N ALA A 40 -13.22 -16.39 14.75
CA ALA A 40 -12.55 -17.68 14.97
C ALA A 40 -11.66 -17.66 16.22
N LEU A 41 -11.37 -16.49 16.79
CA LEU A 41 -10.56 -16.36 17.99
C LEU A 41 -11.36 -16.81 19.22
N THR A 42 -10.88 -17.84 19.88
CA THR A 42 -11.49 -18.42 21.09
C THR A 42 -11.27 -17.58 22.34
N SER A 43 -10.24 -16.72 22.34
CA SER A 43 -9.86 -15.88 23.47
C SER A 43 -9.80 -14.40 23.08
N THR A 44 -10.11 -13.52 24.03
CA THR A 44 -9.94 -12.08 23.92
C THR A 44 -8.47 -11.64 24.00
N LEU A 45 -7.58 -12.54 24.43
CA LEU A 45 -6.15 -12.29 24.62
C LEU A 45 -5.36 -12.44 23.32
N CYS A 46 -4.26 -11.71 23.23
CA CYS A 46 -3.29 -11.87 22.16
C CYS A 46 -2.73 -13.30 22.14
N THR A 47 -2.64 -13.88 20.94
CA THR A 47 -2.05 -15.21 20.72
C THR A 47 -0.52 -15.18 20.56
N ALA A 48 0.13 -14.04 20.79
CA ALA A 48 1.59 -13.97 20.81
C ALA A 48 2.13 -14.54 22.13
N PRO A 49 3.27 -15.25 22.12
CA PRO A 49 3.89 -15.71 23.36
C PRO A 49 4.25 -14.51 24.24
N PHE A 50 4.03 -14.64 25.55
CA PHE A 50 4.32 -13.61 26.56
C PHE A 50 3.55 -12.29 26.37
N CYS A 51 2.40 -12.31 25.69
CA CYS A 51 1.55 -11.14 25.55
C CYS A 51 0.16 -11.41 26.16
N GLU A 52 -0.15 -10.70 27.25
CA GLU A 52 -1.40 -10.84 27.99
C GLU A 52 -2.42 -9.75 27.66
N ASP A 53 -2.13 -8.93 26.64
CA ASP A 53 -3.01 -7.84 26.25
C ASP A 53 -4.25 -8.36 25.50
N THR A 54 -5.33 -7.61 25.61
CA THR A 54 -6.60 -7.91 24.95
C THR A 54 -6.62 -7.33 23.54
N ILE A 55 -7.06 -8.14 22.58
CA ILE A 55 -7.16 -7.74 21.16
C ILE A 55 -8.57 -7.28 20.79
N PHE A 56 -9.60 -7.73 21.51
CA PHE A 56 -10.98 -7.28 21.36
C PHE A 56 -11.73 -7.36 22.69
N HIS A 57 -12.83 -6.63 22.79
CA HIS A 57 -13.79 -6.73 23.88
C HIS A 57 -15.17 -7.13 23.34
N THR A 58 -15.98 -7.77 24.16
CA THR A 58 -17.34 -8.17 23.77
C THR A 58 -18.34 -7.20 24.36
N LYS A 59 -19.27 -6.71 23.54
CA LYS A 59 -20.38 -5.85 23.96
C LYS A 59 -21.70 -6.53 23.65
N GLN A 60 -22.64 -6.51 24.59
CA GLN A 60 -24.00 -6.96 24.35
C GLN A 60 -24.75 -5.91 23.52
N THR A 61 -25.40 -6.33 22.45
CA THR A 61 -26.24 -5.48 21.60
C THR A 61 -27.61 -5.30 22.24
N THR A 62 -28.33 -4.27 21.82
CA THR A 62 -29.74 -4.03 22.24
C THR A 62 -30.67 -5.18 21.85
N THR A 63 -30.30 -5.98 20.84
CA THR A 63 -31.00 -7.19 20.40
C THR A 63 -30.62 -8.44 21.21
N GLY A 64 -29.79 -8.31 22.25
CA GLY A 64 -29.35 -9.41 23.11
C GLY A 64 -28.15 -10.22 22.59
N GLY A 65 -27.69 -9.95 21.37
CA GLY A 65 -26.51 -10.61 20.78
C GLY A 65 -25.20 -10.14 21.40
N LEU A 66 -24.15 -10.97 21.30
CA LEU A 66 -22.79 -10.58 21.68
C LEU A 66 -22.02 -10.15 20.42
N LYS A 67 -21.48 -8.93 20.44
CA LYS A 67 -20.64 -8.40 19.37
C LYS A 67 -19.21 -8.25 19.86
N GLN A 68 -18.26 -8.88 19.18
CA GLN A 68 -16.83 -8.66 19.38
C GLN A 68 -16.43 -7.33 18.71
N ILE A 69 -15.75 -6.47 19.46
CA ILE A 69 -15.28 -5.16 19.01
C ILE A 69 -13.76 -5.13 19.18
N PRO A 70 -12.99 -5.05 18.09
CA PRO A 70 -11.54 -4.94 18.16
C PRO A 70 -11.10 -3.74 19.00
N LYS A 71 -10.04 -3.91 19.78
CA LYS A 71 -9.46 -2.84 20.60
C LYS A 71 -8.74 -1.80 19.72
N LYS A 72 -8.03 -2.25 18.69
CA LYS A 72 -7.31 -1.39 17.75
C LYS A 72 -7.40 -1.96 16.34
N VAL A 73 -7.91 -1.16 15.41
CA VAL A 73 -8.02 -1.50 13.98
C VAL A 73 -7.00 -0.67 13.20
N MET A 74 -6.28 -1.33 12.31
CA MET A 74 -5.34 -0.73 11.38
C MET A 74 -5.86 -0.98 9.95
N PRO A 75 -6.42 0.04 9.28
CA PRO A 75 -6.70 -0.06 7.87
C PRO A 75 -5.36 -0.09 7.11
N SER A 76 -5.24 -0.99 6.15
CA SER A 76 -4.07 -1.11 5.29
C SER A 76 -4.50 -1.39 3.86
N SER A 77 -3.76 -0.85 2.90
CA SER A 77 -3.98 -1.12 1.47
C SER A 77 -2.76 -1.81 0.89
N SER A 78 -2.97 -2.67 -0.11
CA SER A 78 -1.83 -3.22 -0.87
C SER A 78 -1.05 -2.07 -1.53
N LEU A 79 0.21 -1.92 -1.14
CA LEU A 79 1.11 -0.93 -1.74
C LEU A 79 1.16 -1.08 -3.25
N LYS A 80 1.23 -2.32 -3.75
CA LYS A 80 1.22 -2.61 -5.18
C LYS A 80 -0.04 -2.08 -5.86
N LEU A 81 -1.22 -2.31 -5.29
CA LEU A 81 -2.49 -1.80 -5.87
C LEU A 81 -2.58 -0.28 -5.77
N ALA A 82 -2.13 0.31 -4.66
CA ALA A 82 -2.12 1.76 -4.48
C ALA A 82 -1.21 2.44 -5.52
N LEU A 83 0.01 1.93 -5.71
CA LEU A 83 0.92 2.38 -6.74
C LEU A 83 0.34 2.17 -8.14
N ALA A 84 -0.21 0.99 -8.42
CA ALA A 84 -0.84 0.70 -9.71
C ALA A 84 -1.94 1.72 -10.06
N LYS A 85 -2.78 2.07 -9.07
CA LYS A 85 -3.81 3.10 -9.25
C LYS A 85 -3.23 4.48 -9.46
N LEU A 86 -2.27 4.89 -8.62
CA LEU A 86 -1.59 6.17 -8.74
C LEU A 86 -0.99 6.33 -10.14
N LEU A 87 -0.29 5.31 -10.62
CA LEU A 87 0.33 5.25 -11.94
C LEU A 87 -0.69 5.18 -13.09
N SER A 88 -1.92 4.72 -12.84
CA SER A 88 -2.99 4.68 -13.85
C SER A 88 -3.72 6.02 -14.02
N HIS A 89 -3.39 7.04 -13.22
CA HIS A 89 -4.04 8.34 -13.35
C HIS A 89 -3.66 8.99 -14.69
N PRO A 90 -4.63 9.57 -15.44
CA PRO A 90 -4.32 10.33 -16.65
C PRO A 90 -3.29 11.43 -16.35
N GLY A 91 -2.27 11.57 -17.21
CA GLY A 91 -1.20 12.55 -17.02
C GLY A 91 -0.06 12.09 -16.11
N LYS A 92 -0.22 10.97 -15.36
CA LYS A 92 0.80 10.53 -14.42
C LYS A 92 2.06 10.03 -15.13
N TRP A 93 1.90 9.41 -16.29
CA TRP A 93 3.04 9.01 -17.11
C TRP A 93 3.90 10.22 -17.47
N GLU A 94 3.28 11.27 -18.02
CA GLU A 94 3.95 12.51 -18.42
C GLU A 94 4.62 13.19 -17.22
N GLU A 95 3.96 13.23 -16.06
CA GLU A 95 4.51 13.76 -14.82
C GLU A 95 5.75 12.99 -14.35
N LEU A 96 5.77 11.66 -14.50
CA LEU A 96 6.91 10.81 -14.14
C LEU A 96 8.07 10.90 -15.13
N GLN A 97 7.84 11.49 -16.30
CA GLN A 97 8.86 11.71 -17.33
C GLN A 97 9.45 13.14 -17.31
N HIS A 98 9.18 13.95 -16.28
CA HIS A 98 9.67 15.34 -16.22
C HIS A 98 11.21 15.48 -16.21
N TRP A 99 11.93 14.40 -15.89
CA TRP A 99 13.39 14.34 -15.94
C TRP A 99 13.95 14.24 -17.36
N ARG A 100 13.13 13.85 -18.35
CA ARG A 100 13.54 13.73 -19.74
C ARG A 100 13.81 15.10 -20.34
N LYS A 101 14.92 15.23 -21.05
CA LYS A 101 15.28 16.42 -21.82
C LYS A 101 14.68 16.36 -23.22
N GLU A 102 14.66 17.48 -23.93
CA GLU A 102 14.21 17.53 -25.33
C GLU A 102 15.06 16.56 -26.19
N GLY A 103 14.39 15.63 -26.88
CA GLY A 103 15.04 14.56 -27.66
C GLY A 103 15.27 13.22 -26.91
N ASP A 104 15.01 13.16 -25.61
CA ASP A 104 15.20 11.96 -24.77
C ASP A 104 13.91 11.12 -24.68
N HIS A 105 13.44 10.61 -25.83
CA HIS A 105 12.12 9.96 -25.92
C HIS A 105 12.15 8.42 -25.78
N GLU A 106 13.32 7.80 -25.89
CA GLU A 106 13.47 6.34 -25.89
C GLU A 106 14.38 5.86 -24.75
N PRO A 107 14.14 4.67 -24.18
CA PRO A 107 15.06 4.06 -23.24
C PRO A 107 16.45 3.94 -23.87
N ALA A 108 17.47 4.47 -23.18
CA ALA A 108 18.85 4.31 -23.58
C ALA A 108 19.27 2.83 -23.48
N PRO A 109 20.15 2.33 -24.36
CA PRO A 109 20.68 0.98 -24.20
C PRO A 109 21.32 0.81 -22.82
N PRO A 110 21.15 -0.35 -22.16
CA PRO A 110 21.73 -0.58 -20.84
C PRO A 110 23.26 -0.50 -20.90
N ILE A 111 23.85 0.27 -20.01
CA ILE A 111 25.29 0.41 -19.83
C ILE A 111 25.75 -0.30 -18.56
N THR A 112 27.01 -0.74 -18.52
CA THR A 112 27.57 -1.34 -17.29
C THR A 112 27.73 -0.28 -16.20
N GLN A 113 27.86 -0.72 -14.95
CA GLN A 113 28.02 0.21 -13.84
C GLN A 113 29.32 1.02 -13.95
N GLU A 114 30.40 0.41 -14.47
CA GLU A 114 31.69 1.07 -14.70
C GLU A 114 31.59 2.14 -15.79
N GLN A 115 30.84 1.86 -16.86
CA GLN A 115 30.57 2.83 -17.91
C GLN A 115 29.76 4.01 -17.40
N TRP A 116 28.74 3.75 -16.56
CA TRP A 116 27.95 4.80 -15.92
C TRP A 116 28.81 5.67 -14.98
N TYR A 117 29.65 5.05 -14.14
CA TYR A 117 30.60 5.79 -13.30
C TYR A 117 31.57 6.63 -14.14
N GLY A 118 32.05 6.11 -15.27
CA GLY A 118 32.96 6.84 -16.17
C GLY A 118 32.32 8.02 -16.91
N GLN A 119 30.98 8.09 -16.98
CA GLN A 119 30.23 9.22 -17.54
C GLN A 119 29.93 10.30 -16.51
N LYS A 120 30.00 9.97 -15.22
CA LYS A 120 29.75 10.90 -14.12
C LYS A 120 31.07 11.53 -13.66
N ASN A 121 31.04 12.82 -13.38
CA ASN A 121 32.12 13.45 -12.64
C ASN A 121 31.97 13.06 -11.16
N ILE A 122 33.05 12.54 -10.56
CA ILE A 122 33.01 12.08 -9.16
C ILE A 122 32.80 13.22 -8.16
N GLU A 123 33.07 14.46 -8.58
CA GLU A 123 32.89 15.66 -7.78
C GLU A 123 31.45 16.18 -7.82
N ASP A 124 30.64 15.74 -8.80
CA ASP A 124 29.24 16.13 -8.91
C ASP A 124 28.38 15.15 -8.08
N PRO A 125 27.67 15.62 -7.05
CA PRO A 125 26.78 14.76 -6.28
C PRO A 125 25.61 14.28 -7.14
N LEU A 126 25.07 13.10 -6.82
CA LEU A 126 23.79 12.67 -7.37
C LEU A 126 22.69 13.56 -6.77
N GLU A 127 21.93 14.24 -7.61
CA GLU A 127 20.92 15.21 -7.16
C GLU A 127 19.60 14.51 -6.82
N ASP A 128 19.19 13.55 -7.65
CA ASP A 128 17.96 12.81 -7.46
C ASP A 128 18.07 11.34 -7.95
N ILE A 129 16.92 10.65 -7.98
CA ILE A 129 16.86 9.23 -8.38
C ILE A 129 17.12 9.03 -9.89
N TYR A 130 16.95 10.08 -10.70
CA TYR A 130 17.10 10.05 -12.15
C TYR A 130 18.56 9.98 -12.58
N ASP A 131 19.48 10.40 -11.71
CA ASP A 131 20.91 10.24 -11.92
C ASP A 131 21.38 8.80 -11.80
N GLY A 132 20.58 7.93 -11.17
CA GLY A 132 20.95 6.57 -10.82
C GLY A 132 21.29 5.69 -12.02
N TRP A 133 22.18 4.72 -11.77
CA TRP A 133 22.51 3.69 -12.76
C TRP A 133 21.24 2.95 -13.22
N MET A 134 21.15 2.70 -14.53
CA MET A 134 20.02 2.07 -15.24
C MET A 134 18.74 2.89 -15.34
N TRP A 135 18.62 4.08 -14.74
CA TRP A 135 17.37 4.84 -14.75
C TRP A 135 16.83 5.07 -16.16
N CYS A 136 17.68 5.55 -17.08
CA CYS A 136 17.30 5.82 -18.47
C CYS A 136 17.17 4.56 -19.34
N SER A 137 17.62 3.39 -18.86
CA SER A 137 17.67 2.16 -19.65
C SER A 137 16.59 1.15 -19.31
N VAL A 138 15.87 1.35 -18.20
CA VAL A 138 14.77 0.47 -17.82
C VAL A 138 13.50 0.91 -18.56
N CYS A 139 13.01 0.03 -19.44
CA CYS A 139 11.64 0.13 -19.93
C CYS A 139 10.66 -0.07 -18.75
N ALA A 140 10.32 1.02 -18.07
CA ALA A 140 9.29 0.99 -17.04
C ALA A 140 7.91 1.04 -17.71
N GLY A 141 7.21 -0.08 -17.70
CA GLY A 141 5.83 -0.20 -18.17
C GLY A 141 5.11 -1.26 -17.38
N MET A 142 3.89 -0.95 -16.92
CA MET A 142 3.02 -1.95 -16.31
C MET A 142 2.44 -2.79 -17.44
N ILE A 143 2.95 -4.02 -17.62
CA ILE A 143 2.28 -5.04 -18.42
C ILE A 143 1.03 -5.44 -17.61
N TRP A 144 -0.15 -5.09 -18.11
CA TRP A 144 -1.44 -5.47 -17.52
C TRP A 144 -1.93 -6.78 -18.13
#